data_AF-A0A8S0Q1X7-F1
#
_entry.id   AF-A0A8S0Q1X7-F1
#
_cell.length_a   1.000
_cell.length_b   1.000
_cell.length_c   1.000
_cell.angle_alpha   90.00
_cell.angle_beta   90.00
_cell.angle_gamma   90.00
#
_symmetry.space_group_name_H-M   'P 1'
#
loop_
_entity.id
_entity.type
_entity.pdbx_description
1 polymer ?
#
loop_
_entity_poly.entity_id
_entity_poly.type
_entity_poly.pdbx_seq_one_letter_code
_entity_poly.pdbx_strand_id
1 'polypeptide(L)'
;MASSLRDSVSYALLDAAKQQQFLNAFDNTGFKSSDKLILAYKPKRGTYAVFQGEVTEEETERFVSSVLNGDVQFTKTKQKPSVK
;
A
#
# COMPACT_ATOMS: atom_id res chain seq x y z
N MET A 1 -18.38 12.06 17.57
CA MET A 1 -17.16 11.75 16.79
C MET A 1 -17.32 12.34 15.40
N ALA A 2 -16.48 13.28 15.01
CA ALA A 2 -16.67 14.02 13.76
C ALA A 2 -16.09 13.22 12.58
N SER A 3 -16.97 12.70 11.72
CA SER A 3 -16.63 12.18 10.40
C SER A 3 -16.28 13.35 9.49
N SER A 4 -15.02 13.80 9.50
CA SER A 4 -14.55 14.80 8.54
C SER A 4 -14.07 14.08 7.26
N LEU A 5 -14.32 14.69 6.09
CA LEU A 5 -13.87 14.26 4.75
C LEU A 5 -12.35 14.02 4.58
N ARG A 6 -11.55 14.12 5.67
CA ARG A 6 -10.08 14.02 5.66
C ARG A 6 -9.54 12.60 5.55
N ASP A 7 -10.34 11.59 5.86
CA ASP A 7 -9.87 10.19 6.01
C ASP A 7 -10.44 9.24 4.96
N SER A 8 -10.83 9.74 3.78
CA SER A 8 -11.27 8.86 2.69
C SER A 8 -10.09 8.10 2.12
N VAL A 9 -10.12 6.77 2.25
CA VAL A 9 -9.18 5.84 1.61
C VAL A 9 -9.90 5.17 0.45
N SER A 10 -9.23 5.12 -0.70
CA SER A 10 -9.65 4.28 -1.82
C SER A 10 -8.81 3.01 -1.82
N TYR A 11 -9.44 1.88 -2.09
CA TYR A 11 -8.77 0.60 -2.24
C TYR A 11 -9.01 0.04 -3.64
N ALA A 12 -8.07 -0.76 -4.12
CA ALA A 12 -8.18 -1.51 -5.36
C ALA A 12 -7.41 -2.81 -5.23
N LEU A 13 -7.92 -3.88 -5.86
CA LEU A 13 -7.20 -5.13 -6.00
C LEU A 13 -6.49 -5.11 -7.36
N LEU A 14 -5.17 -5.33 -7.35
CA LEU A 14 -4.35 -5.33 -8.55
C LEU A 14 -3.74 -6.72 -8.78
N ASP A 15 -3.83 -7.20 -10.01
CA ASP A 15 -3.14 -8.41 -10.46
C ASP A 15 -1.65 -8.07 -10.68
N ALA A 16 -0.79 -8.59 -9.80
CA ALA A 16 0.65 -8.36 -9.82
C ALA A 16 1.32 -8.78 -11.13
N ALA A 17 0.82 -9.85 -11.78
CA ALA A 17 1.39 -10.35 -13.03
C ALA A 17 1.10 -9.41 -14.20
N LYS A 18 -0.05 -8.72 -14.17
CA LYS A 18 -0.46 -7.75 -15.20
C LYS A 18 0.04 -6.33 -14.91
N GLN A 19 0.25 -5.98 -13.64
CA GLN A 19 0.59 -4.63 -13.20
C GLN A 19 2.07 -4.50 -12.78
N GLN A 20 2.98 -5.12 -13.54
CA GLN A 20 4.42 -5.08 -13.23
C GLN A 20 5.00 -3.67 -13.23
N GLN A 21 4.52 -2.78 -14.13
CA GLN A 21 4.97 -1.40 -14.16
C GLN A 21 4.62 -0.64 -12.87
N PHE A 22 3.43 -0.89 -12.32
CA PHE A 22 3.02 -0.35 -11.02
C PHE A 22 3.93 -0.88 -9.91
N LEU A 23 4.18 -2.19 -9.85
CA LEU A 23 5.03 -2.79 -8.82
C LEU A 23 6.49 -2.33 -8.89
N ASN A 24 7.03 -2.15 -10.08
CA ASN A 24 8.40 -1.66 -10.30
C ASN A 24 8.59 -0.20 -9.87
N ALA A 25 7.51 0.54 -9.58
CA ALA A 25 7.59 1.89 -9.04
C ALA A 25 8.00 1.92 -7.56
N PHE A 26 7.92 0.79 -6.87
CA PHE A 26 8.27 0.62 -5.46
C PHE A 26 9.60 -0.12 -5.31
N ASP A 27 10.17 -0.10 -4.11
CA ASP A 27 11.16 -1.12 -3.77
C ASP A 27 10.45 -2.45 -3.56
N ASN A 28 10.52 -3.31 -4.58
CA ASN A 28 9.78 -4.55 -4.69
C ASN A 28 10.63 -5.79 -4.33
N THR A 29 11.80 -5.57 -3.73
CA THR A 29 12.57 -6.58 -3.01
C THR A 29 11.65 -7.23 -1.96
N GLY A 30 11.40 -8.53 -2.11
CA GLY A 30 10.48 -9.30 -1.26
C GLY A 30 9.03 -9.41 -1.76
N PHE A 31 8.60 -8.63 -2.76
CA PHE A 31 7.21 -8.76 -3.27
C PHE A 31 7.02 -10.05 -4.08
N LYS A 32 8.08 -10.53 -4.75
CA LYS A 32 8.03 -11.72 -5.62
C LYS A 32 7.88 -13.03 -4.85
N SER A 33 8.17 -13.04 -3.55
CA SER A 33 8.08 -14.22 -2.68
C SER A 33 6.73 -14.32 -1.95
N SER A 34 5.84 -13.33 -2.11
CA SER A 34 4.55 -13.27 -1.41
C SER A 34 3.40 -13.47 -2.40
N ASP A 35 2.46 -14.37 -2.07
CA ASP A 35 1.25 -14.58 -2.89
C ASP A 35 0.31 -13.37 -2.89
N LYS A 36 0.27 -12.65 -1.77
CA LYS A 36 -0.52 -11.43 -1.56
C LYS A 36 0.29 -10.44 -0.74
N LEU A 37 0.08 -9.15 -0.98
CA LEU A 37 0.65 -8.07 -0.18
C LEU A 37 -0.35 -6.92 -0.07
N ILE A 38 -0.23 -6.13 0.99
CA ILE A 38 -1.03 -4.91 1.17
C ILE A 38 -0.09 -3.72 1.04
N LEU A 39 -0.44 -2.78 0.16
CA LEU A 39 0.35 -1.59 -0.11
C LEU A 39 -0.49 -0.34 0.12
N ALA A 40 -0.04 0.52 1.04
CA ALA A 40 -0.59 1.85 1.24
C ALA A 40 0.23 2.85 0.43
N TYR A 41 -0.41 3.57 -0.50
CA TYR A 41 0.26 4.59 -1.32
C TYR A 41 -0.34 5.97 -1.05
N LYS A 42 0.51 6.99 -0.88
CA LYS A 42 0.12 8.39 -0.74
C LYS A 42 0.53 9.17 -2.01
N PRO A 43 -0.34 9.30 -3.03
CA PRO A 43 0.01 9.90 -4.32
C PRO A 43 0.59 11.31 -4.22
N LYS A 44 0.00 12.16 -3.36
CA LYS A 44 0.45 13.53 -3.14
C LYS A 44 1.86 13.62 -2.54
N ARG A 45 2.30 12.59 -1.82
CA ARG A 45 3.63 12.54 -1.17
C ARG A 45 4.62 11.67 -1.94
N GLY A 46 4.16 10.85 -2.88
CA GLY A 46 5.02 9.89 -3.58
C GLY A 46 5.64 8.85 -2.65
N THR A 47 4.98 8.56 -1.52
CA THR A 47 5.46 7.62 -0.50
C THR A 47 4.52 6.43 -0.34
N TYR A 48 5.04 5.33 0.17
CA TYR A 48 4.29 4.09 0.35
C TYR A 48 4.73 3.32 1.61
N ALA A 49 3.87 2.41 2.06
CA ALA A 49 4.17 1.42 3.11
C ALA A 49 3.64 0.07 2.64
N VAL A 50 4.28 -1.03 3.06
CA VAL A 50 3.91 -2.38 2.64
C VAL A 50 3.85 -3.31 3.85
N PHE A 51 2.82 -4.14 3.88
CA PHE A 51 2.75 -5.30 4.73
C PHE A 51 3.05 -6.56 3.90
N GLN A 52 4.09 -7.30 4.30
CA GLN A 52 4.61 -8.50 3.61
C GLN A 52 4.38 -9.80 4.42
N GLY A 53 3.53 -9.75 5.45
CA GLY A 53 3.17 -10.92 6.25
C GLY A 53 2.02 -11.72 5.65
N GLU A 54 1.53 -12.70 6.41
CA GLU A 54 0.31 -13.42 6.08
C GLU A 54 -0.89 -12.46 6.07
N VAL A 55 -1.61 -12.41 4.96
CA VAL A 55 -2.77 -11.51 4.78
C VAL A 55 -4.00 -12.16 5.40
N THR A 56 -4.23 -11.87 6.67
CA THR A 56 -5.49 -12.16 7.41
C THR A 56 -6.34 -10.90 7.55
N GLU A 57 -7.61 -11.05 7.92
CA GLU A 57 -8.51 -9.91 8.19
C GLU A 57 -7.95 -9.04 9.32
N GLU A 58 -7.52 -9.65 10.43
CA GLU A 58 -6.95 -8.97 11.60
C GLU A 58 -5.69 -8.15 11.24
N GLU A 59 -4.73 -8.76 10.55
CA GLU A 59 -3.50 -8.07 10.15
C GLU A 59 -3.77 -6.96 9.12
N THR A 60 -4.79 -7.15 8.27
CA THR A 60 -5.24 -6.12 7.33
C THR A 60 -5.81 -4.91 8.07
N GLU A 61 -6.74 -5.12 9.00
CA GLU A 61 -7.33 -4.03 9.81
C GLU A 61 -6.28 -3.30 10.63
N ARG A 62 -5.36 -4.05 11.24
CA ARG A 62 -4.24 -3.51 12.01
C ARG A 62 -3.36 -2.62 11.14
N PHE A 63 -2.95 -3.10 9.96
CA PHE A 63 -2.11 -2.32 9.05
C PHE A 63 -2.81 -1.05 8.56
N VAL A 64 -4.08 -1.15 8.15
CA VAL A 64 -4.86 0.02 7.70
C VAL A 64 -5.01 1.05 8.82
N SER A 65 -5.28 0.61 10.05
CA SER A 65 -5.38 1.48 11.22
C SER A 65 -4.07 2.22 11.48
N SER A 66 -2.93 1.52 11.47
CA SER A 66 -1.62 2.16 11.62
C SER A 66 -1.30 3.13 10.48
N VAL A 67 -1.71 2.83 9.24
CA VAL A 67 -1.55 3.75 8.08
C VAL A 67 -2.31 5.05 8.27
N LEU A 68 -3.55 4.96 8.78
CA LEU A 68 -4.44 6.09 9.02
C LEU A 68 -3.97 6.93 10.21
N ASN A 69 -3.55 6.29 11.30
CA ASN A 69 -3.03 6.96 12.49
C ASN A 69 -1.64 7.59 12.26
N GLY A 70 -0.90 7.12 11.23
CA GLY A 70 0.45 7.60 10.94
C GLY A 70 1.55 6.84 11.69
N ASP A 71 1.23 5.67 12.24
CA ASP A 71 2.13 4.81 13.02
C ASP A 71 2.99 3.90 12.13
N VAL A 72 2.87 4.00 10.81
CA VAL A 72 3.73 3.29 9.85
C VAL A 72 4.79 4.20 9.25
N GLN A 73 5.98 3.64 9.07
CA GLN A 73 7.05 4.31 8.33
C GLN A 73 6.75 4.24 6.83
N PHE A 74 6.81 5.40 6.18
CA PHE A 74 6.60 5.52 4.74
C PHE A 74 7.93 5.68 4.01
N THR A 75 8.11 4.92 2.95
CA THR A 75 9.29 4.97 2.06
C THR A 75 8.96 5.74 0.79
N LYS A 76 9.95 6.39 0.16
CA LYS A 76 9.76 7.05 -1.14
C LYS A 76 9.68 6.03 -2.27
N THR A 77 8.77 6.27 -3.21
CA THR A 77 8.73 5.52 -4.48
C THR A 77 9.96 5.79 -5.34
N LYS A 78 10.36 4.81 -6.17
CA LYS A 78 11.46 4.96 -7.15
C LYS A 78 11.04 5.87 -8.30
N GLN A 79 9.76 5.80 -8.66
CA GLN A 79 9.11 6.58 -9.72
C GLN A 79 7.61 6.67 -9.44
N LYS A 80 6.88 7.51 -10.18
CA LYS A 80 5.42 7.62 -10.04
C LYS A 80 4.74 6.30 -10.47
N PRO A 81 4.02 5.61 -9.59
CA PRO A 81 3.27 4.41 -9.95
C PRO A 81 2.15 4.73 -10.94
N SER A 82 1.99 3.91 -11.97
CA SER A 82 0.92 4.01 -12.96
C SER A 82 0.27 2.65 -13.13
N VAL A 83 -1.06 2.62 -13.06
CA VAL A 83 -1.88 1.45 -13.40
C VAL A 83 -2.22 1.53 -14.89
N LYS A 84 -2.06 0.44 -15.62
CA LYS A 84 -2.46 0.33 -17.03
C LYS A 84 -3.73 -0.50 -17.18
#